data_AF-R1FGM9-F1
#
_entry.id   AF-R1FGM9-F1
#
_cell.length_a   1.000
_cell.length_b   1.000
_cell.length_c   1.000
_cell.angle_alpha   90.00
_cell.angle_beta   90.00
_cell.angle_gamma   90.00
#
_symmetry.space_group_name_H-M   'P 1'
#
loop_
_entity.id
_entity.type
_entity.pdbx_description
1 polymer ?
#
loop_
_entity_poly.entity_id
_entity_poly.type
_entity_poly.pdbx_seq_one_letter_code
_entity_poly.pdbx_strand_id
1 'polypeptide(L)'
;TGLTAADPARPSVAAVSAAVSPVSPGVSGAAPVTVRGGEGFFVAPSTGRDAMVAARLPSGRWLTVSGSRPEAELIAVANGVQLDPAPDYRWLGRPTS
;
A
#
# COMPACT_ATOMS: atom_id res chain seq x y z
N THR A 1 -6.09 2.36 8.03
CA THR A 1 -7.01 2.74 6.94
C THR A 1 -6.68 1.91 5.73
N GLY A 2 -7.66 1.28 5.09
CA GLY A 2 -7.49 0.45 3.89
C GLY A 2 -8.33 0.98 2.74
N LEU A 3 -7.80 0.88 1.53
CA LEU A 3 -8.43 1.25 0.26
C LEU A 3 -8.39 0.03 -0.66
N THR A 4 -9.51 -0.32 -1.26
CA THR A 4 -9.58 -1.36 -2.28
C THR A 4 -9.96 -0.71 -3.59
N ALA A 5 -9.16 -0.92 -4.64
CA ALA A 5 -9.42 -0.40 -5.97
C ALA A 5 -9.73 -1.56 -6.92
N ALA A 6 -10.93 -1.52 -7.50
CA ALA A 6 -11.32 -2.34 -8.64
C ALA A 6 -11.41 -1.43 -9.87
N ASP A 7 -10.92 -1.88 -11.04
CA ASP A 7 -11.08 -1.14 -12.30
C ASP A 7 -12.51 -1.38 -12.83
N PRO A 8 -13.43 -0.39 -12.75
CA PRO A 8 -14.81 -0.59 -13.19
C PRO A 8 -14.92 -0.75 -14.71
N ALA A 9 -13.92 -0.28 -15.48
CA ALA A 9 -13.89 -0.46 -16.93
C ALA A 9 -13.41 -1.87 -17.32
N ARG A 10 -12.77 -2.60 -16.41
CA ARG A 10 -12.36 -4.00 -16.59
C ARG A 10 -12.69 -4.83 -15.34
N PRO A 11 -13.95 -5.23 -15.15
CA PRO A 11 -14.38 -5.98 -13.97
C PRO A 11 -13.71 -7.36 -13.81
N SER A 12 -13.11 -7.90 -14.87
CA SER A 12 -12.34 -9.15 -14.86
C SER A 12 -10.89 -9.00 -14.36
N VAL A 13 -10.44 -7.76 -14.08
CA VAL A 13 -9.13 -7.47 -13.47
C VAL A 13 -9.24 -7.70 -11.96
N ALA A 14 -8.45 -8.64 -11.44
CA ALA A 14 -8.36 -8.89 -9.99
C ALA A 14 -8.05 -7.58 -9.24
N ALA A 15 -8.90 -7.25 -8.27
CA ALA A 15 -8.81 -6.01 -7.50
C ALA A 15 -7.50 -5.95 -6.71
N VAL A 16 -6.95 -4.75 -6.59
CA VAL A 16 -5.75 -4.50 -5.80
C VAL A 16 -6.18 -3.86 -4.48
N SER A 17 -5.66 -4.38 -3.37
CA SER A 17 -5.92 -3.85 -2.04
C SER A 17 -4.69 -3.12 -1.53
N ALA A 18 -4.86 -1.88 -1.08
CA ALA A 18 -3.82 -1.05 -0.49
C ALA A 18 -4.20 -0.68 0.94
N ALA A 19 -3.36 -1.00 1.92
CA ALA A 19 -3.61 -0.67 3.32
C ALA A 19 -2.43 0.08 3.93
N VAL A 20 -2.73 1.01 4.84
CA VAL A 20 -1.71 1.69 5.63
C VAL A 20 -1.89 1.40 7.11
N SER A 21 -0.86 0.77 7.68
CA SER A 21 -0.86 0.30 9.07
C SER A 21 0.42 0.74 9.78
N PRO A 22 0.37 1.02 11.09
CA PRO A 22 1.57 1.28 11.88
C PRO A 22 2.38 0.01 12.16
N VAL A 23 1.75 -1.17 12.03
CA VAL A 23 2.36 -2.48 12.29
C VAL A 23 3.07 -2.99 11.04
N SER A 24 4.27 -3.55 11.22
CA SER A 24 5.00 -4.24 10.14
C SER A 24 4.21 -5.47 9.69
N PRO A 25 4.00 -5.67 8.38
CA PRO A 25 3.20 -6.78 7.86
C PRO A 25 3.89 -8.15 7.93
N GLY A 26 5.06 -8.27 8.55
CA GLY A 26 5.77 -9.54 8.66
C GLY A 26 6.29 -10.02 7.31
N VAL A 27 7.33 -9.33 6.79
CA VAL A 27 7.93 -9.57 5.46
C VAL A 27 8.93 -10.75 5.44
N SER A 28 8.69 -11.78 6.23
CA SER A 28 9.62 -12.93 6.34
C SER A 28 9.75 -13.65 4.99
N GLY A 29 10.97 -13.70 4.45
CA GLY A 29 11.26 -14.29 3.13
C GLY A 29 10.94 -13.37 1.94
N ALA A 30 10.69 -12.09 2.18
CA ALA A 30 10.46 -11.12 1.12
C ALA A 30 11.76 -10.68 0.43
N ALA A 31 11.70 -10.44 -0.87
CA ALA A 31 12.79 -9.84 -1.63
C ALA A 31 12.81 -8.32 -1.41
N PRO A 32 13.97 -7.69 -1.13
CA PRO A 32 14.05 -6.24 -1.03
C PRO A 32 13.79 -5.59 -2.39
N VAL A 33 12.95 -4.56 -2.41
CA VAL A 33 12.59 -3.80 -3.61
C VAL A 33 12.56 -2.31 -3.30
N THR A 34 12.79 -1.47 -4.30
CA THR A 34 12.68 -0.01 -4.14
C THR A 34 11.25 0.42 -4.45
N VAL A 35 10.60 1.05 -3.46
CA VAL A 35 9.24 1.58 -3.62
C VAL A 35 9.24 3.01 -3.13
N ARG A 36 8.79 3.94 -3.98
CA ARG A 36 8.72 5.40 -3.75
C ARG A 36 10.08 6.02 -3.40
N GLY A 37 11.16 5.46 -3.93
CA GLY A 37 12.53 5.89 -3.61
C GLY A 37 12.99 5.49 -2.20
N GLY A 38 12.22 4.66 -1.49
CA GLY A 38 12.56 4.12 -0.18
C GLY A 38 12.66 2.59 -0.18
N GLU A 39 12.92 2.04 1.00
CA GLU A 39 12.98 0.59 1.22
C GLU A 39 11.58 -0.03 1.20
N GLY A 40 11.44 -1.07 0.40
CA GLY A 40 10.27 -1.92 0.34
C GLY A 40 10.64 -3.39 0.22
N PHE A 41 9.62 -4.23 0.25
CA PHE A 41 9.72 -5.68 0.27
C PHE A 41 8.63 -6.28 -0.60
N PHE A 42 9.00 -7.21 -1.47
CA PHE A 42 8.08 -7.98 -2.28
C PHE A 42 7.96 -9.41 -1.72
N VAL A 43 6.71 -9.81 -1.49
CA VAL A 43 6.33 -11.16 -1.10
C VAL A 43 5.68 -11.81 -2.30
N ALA A 44 6.31 -12.86 -2.82
CA ALA A 44 5.76 -13.64 -3.92
C ALA A 44 4.43 -14.29 -3.53
N PRO A 45 3.50 -14.46 -4.49
CA PRO A 45 2.25 -15.16 -4.22
C PRO A 45 2.54 -16.60 -3.79
N SER A 46 1.71 -17.13 -2.89
CA SER A 46 1.79 -18.50 -2.40
C SER A 46 0.41 -19.13 -2.42
N THR A 47 0.30 -20.46 -2.27
CA THR A 47 -0.98 -21.16 -2.39
C THR A 47 -2.03 -20.57 -1.42
N GLY A 48 -3.05 -19.90 -1.97
CA GLY A 48 -4.11 -19.23 -1.19
C GLY A 48 -3.76 -17.82 -0.69
N ARG A 49 -2.65 -17.22 -1.13
CA ARG A 49 -2.26 -15.83 -0.81
C ARG A 49 -1.76 -15.09 -2.05
N ASP A 50 -2.32 -13.92 -2.26
CA ASP A 50 -1.89 -13.01 -3.32
C ASP A 50 -0.46 -12.50 -3.12
N ALA A 51 0.13 -12.02 -4.21
CA ALA A 51 1.39 -11.31 -4.18
C ALA A 51 1.22 -10.00 -3.39
N MET A 52 2.28 -9.57 -2.71
CA MET A 52 2.22 -8.40 -1.85
C MET A 52 3.51 -7.57 -1.91
N VAL A 53 3.36 -6.25 -2.00
CA VAL A 53 4.45 -5.28 -1.84
C VAL A 53 4.20 -4.51 -0.54
N ALA A 54 5.19 -4.47 0.33
CA ALA A 54 5.22 -3.63 1.52
C ALA A 54 6.26 -2.54 1.36
N ALA A 55 5.92 -1.30 1.67
CA ALA A 55 6.83 -0.15 1.60
C ALA A 55 6.81 0.63 2.90
N ARG A 56 7.98 1.05 3.37
CA ARG A 56 8.09 1.87 4.57
C ARG A 56 7.90 3.34 4.21
N LEU A 57 6.91 3.98 4.82
CA LEU A 57 6.61 5.38 4.60
C LEU A 57 7.48 6.28 5.50
N PRO A 58 7.74 7.55 5.10
CA PRO A 58 8.47 8.50 5.92
C PRO A 58 7.84 8.75 7.30
N SER A 59 6.52 8.56 7.42
CA SER A 59 5.78 8.64 8.68
C SER A 59 6.05 7.48 9.65
N GLY A 60 6.91 6.52 9.29
CA GLY A 60 7.17 5.29 10.06
C GLY A 60 6.09 4.22 9.91
N ARG A 61 5.01 4.50 9.16
CA ARG A 61 3.93 3.55 8.84
C ARG A 61 4.31 2.67 7.66
N TRP A 62 3.60 1.56 7.50
CA TRP A 62 3.75 0.62 6.40
C TRP A 62 2.59 0.76 5.42
N LEU A 63 2.92 0.88 4.14
CA LEU A 63 1.99 0.72 3.03
C LEU A 63 2.09 -0.71 2.51
N THR A 64 0.96 -1.39 2.38
CA THR A 64 0.90 -2.77 1.89
C THR A 64 -0.06 -2.85 0.72
N VAL A 65 0.44 -3.29 -0.43
CA VAL A 65 -0.34 -3.45 -1.66
C VAL A 65 -0.36 -4.93 -2.02
N SER A 66 -1.53 -5.54 -2.06
CA SER A 66 -1.70 -6.95 -2.38
C SER A 66 -2.68 -7.17 -3.52
N GLY A 67 -2.42 -8.19 -4.34
CA GLY A 67 -3.32 -8.60 -5.42
C GLY A 67 -2.69 -9.66 -6.32
N SER A 68 -3.50 -10.30 -7.16
CA SER A 68 -3.06 -11.30 -8.12
C SER A 68 -2.38 -10.64 -9.34
N ARG A 69 -1.31 -9.88 -9.10
CA ARG A 69 -0.59 -9.08 -10.09
C ARG A 69 0.93 -9.33 -10.01
N PRO A 70 1.66 -9.17 -11.13
CA PRO A 70 3.11 -9.26 -11.11
C PRO A 70 3.72 -8.14 -10.24
N GLU A 71 4.91 -8.40 -9.72
CA GLU A 71 5.66 -7.49 -8.85
C GLU A 71 5.72 -6.05 -9.40
N ALA A 72 6.10 -5.88 -10.67
CA ALA A 72 6.26 -4.57 -11.29
C ALA A 72 4.96 -3.74 -11.27
N GLU A 73 3.81 -4.40 -11.43
CA GLU A 73 2.50 -3.73 -11.41
C GLU A 73 2.11 -3.35 -9.98
N LEU A 74 2.36 -4.23 -9.00
CA LEU A 74 2.14 -3.90 -7.58
C LEU A 74 3.05 -2.76 -7.11
N ILE A 75 4.30 -2.71 -7.56
CA ILE A 75 5.23 -1.61 -7.30
C ILE A 75 4.71 -0.32 -7.95
N ALA A 76 4.23 -0.37 -9.20
CA ALA A 76 3.64 0.79 -9.88
C ALA A 76 2.41 1.32 -9.12
N VAL A 77 1.53 0.43 -8.66
CA VAL A 77 0.39 0.81 -7.82
C VAL A 77 0.89 1.44 -6.52
N ALA A 78 1.82 0.81 -5.80
CA ALA A 78 2.37 1.33 -4.55
C ALA A 78 3.02 2.72 -4.72
N ASN A 79 3.67 2.97 -5.86
CA ASN A 79 4.22 4.27 -6.23
C ASN A 79 3.12 5.29 -6.53
N GLY A 80 2.04 4.88 -7.19
CA GLY A 80 0.90 5.71 -7.55
C GLY A 80 -0.08 6.00 -6.40
N VAL A 81 -0.02 5.25 -5.28
CA VAL A 81 -0.90 5.51 -4.12
C VAL A 81 -0.59 6.91 -3.56
N GLN A 82 -1.50 7.84 -3.85
CA GLN A 82 -1.54 9.13 -3.17
C GLN A 82 -2.05 8.90 -1.75
N LEU A 83 -1.10 8.97 -0.80
CA LEU A 83 -1.41 9.08 0.61
C LEU A 83 -1.56 10.56 0.86
N ASP A 84 -2.80 11.00 1.08
CA ASP A 84 -3.05 12.37 1.45
C ASP A 84 -2.14 12.71 2.66
N PRO A 85 -1.26 13.73 2.56
CA PRO A 85 -0.60 14.25 3.73
C PRO A 85 -1.71 14.63 4.70
N ALA A 86 -1.66 14.10 5.92
CA ALA A 86 -2.69 14.26 6.95
C ALA A 86 -3.45 15.58 6.77
N PRO A 87 -4.76 15.57 6.45
CA PRO A 87 -5.48 16.79 6.16
C PRO A 87 -5.26 17.76 7.32
N ASP A 88 -4.66 18.90 7.00
CA ASP A 88 -4.37 19.96 7.95
C ASP A 88 -5.74 20.52 8.37
N TYR A 89 -6.40 19.88 9.34
CA TYR A 89 -7.72 20.26 9.86
C TYR A 89 -7.70 21.57 10.64
N ARG A 90 -6.68 22.42 10.44
CA ARG A 90 -6.59 23.76 11.02
C ARG A 90 -7.74 24.66 10.58
N TRP A 91 -8.45 24.30 9.51
CA TRP A 91 -9.68 24.95 9.07
C TRP A 91 -10.94 24.49 9.84
N LEU A 92 -10.91 23.37 10.57
CA LEU A 92 -12.05 22.87 11.38
C LEU A 92 -12.21 23.58 12.74
N GLY A 93 -11.50 24.69 12.96
CA GLY A 93 -11.64 25.51 14.15
C GLY A 93 -10.91 24.95 15.36
N ARG A 94 -10.37 25.86 16.19
CA ARG A 94 -9.83 25.48 17.51
C ARG A 94 -10.98 25.03 18.40
N PRO A 95 -10.87 23.95 19.20
CA PRO A 95 -11.76 23.78 20.33
C PRO A 95 -11.53 24.95 21.29
N THR A 96 -12.47 25.87 21.35
CA THR A 96 -12.53 26.86 22.43
C THR A 96 -12.98 26.11 23.67
N SER A 97 -12.12 26.05 24.69
CA SER A 97 -12.55 25.87 26.07
C SER A 97 -11.94 26.98 26.93
#